data_AF-A0AB33GWS0-F1
#
_entry.id   AF-A0AB33GWS0-F1
#
_cell.length_a   1.000
_cell.length_b   1.000
_cell.length_c   1.000
_cell.angle_alpha   90.00
_cell.angle_beta   90.00
_cell.angle_gamma   90.00
#
_symmetry.space_group_name_H-M   'P 1'
#
loop_
_entity.id
_entity.type
_entity.pdbx_description
1 polymer ?
#
loop_
_entity_poly.entity_id
_entity_poly.type
_entity_poly.pdbx_seq_one_letter_code
_entity_poly.pdbx_strand_id
1 'polypeptide(L)'
;MGTKTIWDGKDLPPIGCQVLINLSSVGMRPYEVTGYEVRRSVNEVQYPAWLYVVNIKVKSSDGKSTNERFLNEVFPLDWREN
;
A
#
# COMPACT_ATOMS: atom_id res chain seq x y z
N MET A 1 4.42 12.35 -22.20
CA MET A 1 4.84 12.73 -20.83
C MET A 1 4.04 11.85 -19.90
N GLY A 2 4.65 10.79 -19.33
CA GLY A 2 3.93 9.84 -18.49
C GLY A 2 3.71 10.44 -17.10
N THR A 3 2.46 10.65 -16.71
CA THR A 3 2.07 10.98 -15.34
C THR A 3 2.50 9.83 -14.44
N LYS A 4 3.41 10.09 -13.48
CA LYS A 4 3.72 9.11 -12.43
C LYS A 4 2.46 8.92 -11.59
N THR A 5 2.07 7.67 -11.37
CA THR A 5 0.97 7.37 -10.46
C THR A 5 1.43 7.67 -9.04
N ILE A 6 0.72 8.54 -8.34
CA ILE A 6 1.01 8.88 -6.93
C ILE A 6 -0.26 8.61 -6.14
N TRP A 7 -0.12 7.95 -4.99
CA TRP A 7 -1.21 7.74 -4.05
C TRP A 7 -0.91 8.47 -2.76
N ASP A 8 -1.69 9.51 -2.47
CA ASP A 8 -1.47 10.45 -1.36
C ASP A 8 -2.61 10.43 -0.32
N GLY A 9 -3.56 9.52 -0.49
CA GLY A 9 -4.75 9.39 0.37
C GLY A 9 -6.00 10.05 -0.20
N LYS A 10 -5.87 10.96 -1.18
CA LYS A 10 -7.00 11.37 -2.03
C LYS A 10 -7.23 10.35 -3.12
N ASP A 11 -6.15 9.92 -3.75
CA ASP A 11 -6.14 8.85 -4.73
C ASP A 11 -5.53 7.61 -4.08
N LEU A 12 -6.33 6.55 -3.97
CA LEU A 12 -5.91 5.24 -3.46
C LEU A 12 -5.72 4.27 -4.63
N PRO A 13 -4.84 3.26 -4.50
CA PRO A 13 -4.76 2.20 -5.50
C PRO A 13 -6.12 1.50 -5.64
N PRO A 14 -6.66 1.34 -6.86
CA PRO A 14 -7.94 0.67 -7.06
C PRO A 14 -7.93 -0.79 -6.60
N ILE A 15 -9.07 -1.26 -6.09
CA ILE A 15 -9.28 -2.69 -5.81
C ILE A 15 -9.16 -3.49 -7.14
N GLY A 16 -8.46 -4.62 -7.09
CA GLY A 16 -8.14 -5.46 -8.25
C GLY A 16 -6.88 -5.02 -9.01
N CYS A 17 -6.29 -3.86 -8.68
CA CYS A 17 -5.02 -3.43 -9.25
C CYS A 17 -3.85 -4.16 -8.60
N GLN A 18 -2.74 -4.30 -9.33
CA GLN A 18 -1.49 -4.78 -8.79
C GLN A 18 -0.60 -3.62 -8.32
N VAL A 19 0.03 -3.82 -7.17
CA VAL A 19 0.92 -2.89 -6.50
C VAL A 19 2.19 -3.59 -6.07
N LEU A 20 3.28 -2.86 -5.91
CA LEU A 20 4.53 -3.36 -5.35
C LEU A 20 4.57 -3.13 -3.84
N ILE A 21 5.01 -4.13 -3.10
CA ILE A 21 5.30 -4.06 -1.66
C ILE A 21 6.75 -4.48 -1.45
N ASN A 22 7.49 -3.71 -0.67
CA ASN A 22 8.83 -4.08 -0.25
C ASN A 22 8.77 -5.08 0.91
N LEU A 23 9.23 -6.31 0.66
CA LEU A 23 9.40 -7.33 1.69
C LEU A 23 10.87 -7.41 2.07
N SER A 24 11.17 -7.26 3.36
CA SER A 24 12.54 -7.20 3.89
C SER A 24 13.45 -8.34 3.44
N SER A 25 12.90 -9.52 3.17
CA SER A 25 13.64 -10.72 2.77
C SER A 25 13.69 -10.97 1.26
N VAL A 26 12.83 -10.35 0.45
CA VAL A 26 12.64 -10.71 -0.97
C VAL A 26 12.57 -9.51 -1.91
N GLY A 27 12.68 -8.28 -1.37
CA GLY A 27 12.57 -7.03 -2.11
C GLY A 27 11.14 -6.71 -2.57
N MET A 28 11.04 -5.90 -3.62
CA MET A 28 9.76 -5.48 -4.20
C MET A 28 9.03 -6.66 -4.87
N ARG A 29 7.79 -6.91 -4.44
CA ARG A 29 6.95 -7.98 -4.97
C ARG A 29 5.55 -7.49 -5.33
N PRO A 30 4.94 -8.01 -6.41
CA PRO A 30 3.59 -7.63 -6.80
C PRO A 30 2.55 -8.30 -5.91
N TYR A 31 1.54 -7.53 -5.52
CA TYR A 31 0.35 -7.97 -4.80
C TYR A 31 -0.88 -7.32 -5.40
N GLU A 32 -2.03 -7.99 -5.34
CA GLU A 32 -3.32 -7.44 -5.74
C GLU A 32 -3.99 -6.74 -4.56
N VAL A 33 -4.53 -5.54 -4.79
CA VAL A 33 -5.31 -4.81 -3.79
C VAL A 33 -6.69 -5.43 -3.68
N THR A 34 -7.06 -5.87 -2.49
CA THR A 34 -8.36 -6.50 -2.22
C THR A 34 -9.32 -5.59 -1.46
N GLY A 35 -8.82 -4.51 -0.86
CA GLY A 35 -9.63 -3.55 -0.12
C GLY A 35 -8.79 -2.56 0.67
N TYR A 36 -9.45 -1.75 1.49
CA TYR A 36 -8.81 -0.78 2.36
C TYR A 36 -9.57 -0.65 3.68
N GLU A 37 -8.87 -0.20 4.70
CA GLU A 37 -9.42 0.12 6.01
C GLU A 37 -8.83 1.45 6.49
N VAL A 38 -9.71 2.37 6.88
CA VAL A 38 -9.33 3.67 7.41
C VAL A 38 -9.62 3.67 8.91
N ARG A 39 -8.58 3.90 9.71
CA ARG A 39 -8.70 3.95 11.18
C ARG A 39 -7.99 5.16 11.73
N ARG A 40 -8.41 5.65 12.89
CA ARG A 40 -7.62 6.65 13.63
C ARG A 40 -6.30 6.04 14.05
N SER A 41 -5.23 6.82 14.03
CA SER A 41 -3.97 6.35 14.57
C SER A 41 -4.13 5.99 16.05
N VAL A 42 -3.75 4.77 16.39
CA VAL A 42 -3.68 4.27 17.77
C VAL A 42 -2.26 4.35 18.34
N ASN A 43 -1.28 4.74 17.51
CA ASN A 43 0.13 4.81 17.88
C ASN A 43 0.63 6.25 17.72
N GLU A 44 0.46 7.06 18.77
CA GLU A 44 0.85 8.47 18.80
C GLU A 44 2.35 8.70 18.57
N VAL A 45 3.19 7.69 18.80
CA VAL A 45 4.64 7.77 18.59
C VAL A 45 4.98 7.81 17.10
N GLN A 46 4.20 7.10 16.28
CA GLN A 46 4.47 6.96 14.84
C GLN A 46 3.56 7.86 14.00
N TYR A 47 2.30 8.04 14.41
CA TYR A 47 1.35 8.95 13.79
C TYR A 47 0.45 9.60 14.86
N PRO A 48 0.35 10.94 14.94
CA PRO A 48 -0.53 11.61 15.88
C PRO A 48 -1.98 11.08 15.85
N ALA A 49 -2.64 10.98 17.02
CA ALA A 49 -4.01 10.44 17.14
C ALA A 49 -5.08 11.19 16.35
N TRP A 50 -4.81 12.44 15.95
CA TRP A 50 -5.70 13.25 15.11
C TRP A 50 -5.61 12.90 13.62
N LEU A 51 -4.62 12.09 13.21
CA LEU A 51 -4.50 11.58 11.84
C LEU A 51 -5.24 10.26 11.66
N TYR A 52 -5.83 10.13 10.47
CA TYR A 52 -6.31 8.84 9.96
C TYR A 52 -5.19 8.12 9.23
N VAL A 53 -5.14 6.82 9.43
CA VAL A 53 -4.19 5.92 8.78
C VAL A 53 -4.96 4.99 7.84
N VAL A 54 -4.46 4.85 6.61
CA VAL A 54 -5.04 3.99 5.59
C VAL A 54 -4.22 2.71 5.50
N ASN A 55 -4.86 1.59 5.81
CA ASN A 55 -4.34 0.25 5.57
C ASN A 55 -4.89 -0.27 4.25
N ILE A 56 -4.01 -0.66 3.35
CA ILE A 56 -4.33 -1.33 2.09
C ILE A 56 -4.27 -2.83 2.33
N LYS A 57 -5.40 -3.52 2.08
CA LYS A 57 -5.49 -4.98 2.13
C LYS A 57 -5.02 -5.52 0.79
N VAL A 58 -4.09 -6.46 0.83
CA VAL A 58 -3.46 -7.01 -0.35
C VAL A 58 -3.40 -8.53 -0.30
N LYS A 59 -3.31 -9.15 -1.47
CA LYS A 59 -3.23 -10.59 -1.65
C LYS A 59 -2.14 -10.94 -2.66
N SER A 60 -1.33 -11.96 -2.37
CA SER A 60 -0.31 -12.44 -3.31
C SER A 60 -0.97 -13.06 -4.55
N SER A 61 -0.27 -13.06 -5.68
CA SER A 61 -0.79 -13.62 -6.95
C SER A 61 -1.15 -15.10 -6.86
N ASP A 62 -0.49 -15.86 -6.00
CA ASP A 62 -0.79 -17.27 -5.74
C ASP A 62 -1.95 -17.47 -4.75
N GLY A 63 -2.47 -16.38 -4.20
CA GLY A 63 -3.55 -16.32 -3.23
C GLY A 63 -3.28 -16.95 -1.87
N LYS A 64 -2.03 -17.35 -1.60
CA LYS A 64 -1.65 -18.02 -0.36
C LYS A 64 -1.39 -17.06 0.79
N SER A 65 -1.13 -15.78 0.49
CA SER A 65 -0.79 -14.78 1.49
C SER A 65 -1.68 -13.56 1.35
N THR A 66 -2.37 -13.22 2.43
CA THR A 66 -3.06 -11.93 2.59
C THR A 66 -2.27 -11.08 3.58
N ASN A 67 -2.12 -9.79 3.29
CA ASN A 67 -1.35 -8.87 4.09
C ASN A 67 -2.05 -7.51 4.17
N GLU A 68 -1.63 -6.69 5.12
CA GLU A 68 -2.03 -5.30 5.24
C GLU A 68 -0.79 -4.42 5.25
N ARG A 69 -0.83 -3.32 4.50
CA ARG A 69 0.26 -2.36 4.40
C ARG A 69 -0.26 -0.95 4.53
N PHE A 70 0.55 -0.07 5.09
CA PHE A 70 0.21 1.34 5.07
C PHE A 70 0.33 1.90 3.66
N LEU A 71 -0.43 2.96 3.36
CA LEU A 71 -0.39 3.57 2.03
C LEU A 71 1.02 3.97 1.58
N ASN A 72 1.86 4.43 2.49
CA ASN A 72 3.27 4.82 2.22
C ASN A 72 4.21 3.62 1.99
N GLU A 73 3.73 2.39 2.15
CA GLU A 73 4.49 1.15 1.91
C GLU A 73 4.03 0.44 0.62
N VAL A 74 3.11 1.05 -0.13
CA VAL A 74 2.52 0.52 -1.35
C VAL A 74 2.92 1.39 -2.52
N PHE A 75 3.47 0.77 -3.56
CA PHE A 75 4.06 1.46 -4.69
C PHE A 75 3.40 1.03 -6.01
N PRO A 76 3.30 1.92 -7.01
CA PRO A 76 2.78 1.53 -8.31
C PRO A 76 3.76 0.62 -9.04
N LEU A 77 3.28 -0.15 -10.03
CA LEU A 77 4.12 -1.12 -10.76
C LEU A 77 5.27 -0.49 -11.54
N ASP A 78 5.13 0.77 -11.93
CA ASP A 78 6.14 1.56 -12.62
C ASP A 78 7.14 2.24 -11.65
N TRP A 79 7.04 1.96 -10.35
CA TRP A 79 7.99 2.44 -9.36
C TRP A 79 9.41 1.97 -9.69
N ARG A 80 10.31 2.92 -9.91
CA ARG A 80 11.75 2.68 -10.05
C ARG A 80 12.44 3.07 -8.74
N GLU A 81 13.20 2.15 -8.16
CA GLU A 81 14.26 2.51 -7.22
C GLU A 81 15.28 3.31 -8.03
N ASN A 82 15.30 4.63 -7.82
CA ASN A 82 16.23 5.55 -8.47
C ASN A 82 17.50 5.65 -7.64
#